data_AF-A0A7C5IDT6-F1
#
_entry.id   AF-A0A7C5IDT6-F1
#
_cell.length_a   1.000
_cell.length_b   1.000
_cell.length_c   1.000
_cell.angle_alpha   90.00
_cell.angle_beta   90.00
_cell.angle_gamma   90.00
#
_symmetry.space_group_name_H-M   'P 1'
#
loop_
_entity.id
_entity.type
_entity.pdbx_description
1 polymer ?
#
loop_
_entity_poly.entity_id
_entity_poly.type
_entity_poly.pdbx_seq_one_letter_code
_entity_poly.pdbx_strand_id
1 'polypeptide(L)' 'MSSVRGPMPWASLMPTGGVEPTAQSILEWIHAGAVALGMGSKLITPELVKNQNWKEIEDRIRATLALIEAAKKSKQAK' A
#
# COMPACT_ATOMS: atom_id res chain seq x y z
N MET A 1 -2.14 -2.51 13.97
CA MET A 1 -3.58 -2.87 13.81
C MET A 1 -4.15 -3.77 14.90
N SER A 2 -3.32 -4.52 15.65
CA SER A 2 -3.78 -5.42 16.72
C SER A 2 -4.73 -4.74 17.73
N SER A 3 -4.40 -3.54 18.19
CA SER A 3 -5.20 -2.80 19.19
C SER A 3 -6.59 -2.35 18.70
N VAL A 4 -6.78 -2.18 17.40
CA VAL A 4 -8.07 -1.74 16.81
C VAL A 4 -8.94 -2.95 16.44
N ARG A 5 -8.32 -4.03 15.95
CA ARG A 5 -9.03 -5.27 15.60
C ARG A 5 -9.41 -6.11 16.82
N GLY A 6 -8.77 -5.91 17.97
CA GLY A 6 -9.18 -6.53 19.24
C GLY A 6 -10.65 -6.26 19.59
N PRO A 7 -11.05 -4.99 19.78
CA PRO A 7 -12.44 -4.65 20.09
C PRO A 7 -13.38 -4.67 18.87
N MET A 8 -12.85 -4.50 17.64
CA MET A 8 -13.65 -4.42 16.41
C MET A 8 -13.11 -5.35 15.31
N PRO A 9 -13.26 -6.68 15.44
CA PRO A 9 -12.72 -7.64 14.49
C PRO A 9 -13.35 -7.55 13.08
N TRP A 10 -14.57 -7.02 12.98
CA TRP A 10 -15.31 -6.83 11.71
C TRP A 10 -14.89 -5.59 10.93
N ALA A 11 -14.11 -4.66 11.53
CA ALA A 11 -13.75 -3.43 10.88
C ALA A 11 -12.72 -3.66 9.76
N SER A 12 -13.06 -3.21 8.55
CA SER A 12 -12.12 -3.13 7.43
C SER A 12 -11.31 -1.85 7.53
N LEU A 13 -9.99 -1.96 7.65
CA LEU A 13 -9.09 -0.82 7.84
C LEU A 13 -8.33 -0.51 6.56
N MET A 14 -8.29 0.78 6.22
CA MET A 14 -7.47 1.35 5.14
C MET A 14 -6.53 2.42 5.72
N PRO A 15 -5.26 2.10 6.03
CA PRO A 15 -4.28 3.11 6.41
C PRO A 15 -3.97 4.02 5.21
N THR A 16 -4.06 5.34 5.42
CA THR A 16 -3.76 6.37 4.41
C THR A 16 -2.54 7.23 4.80
N GLY A 17 -2.03 7.09 6.02
CA GLY A 17 -0.87 7.82 6.53
C GLY A 17 0.30 6.87 6.85
N GLY A 18 1.50 7.20 6.36
CA GLY A 18 2.72 6.43 6.64
C GLY A 18 2.93 5.18 5.77
N VAL A 19 2.07 4.94 4.77
CA VAL A 19 2.26 3.85 3.82
C VAL A 19 3.25 4.28 2.73
N GLU A 20 4.36 3.56 2.61
CA GLU A 20 5.35 3.78 1.57
C GLU A 20 5.18 2.78 0.42
N PRO A 21 5.47 3.15 -0.84
CA PRO A 21 5.46 2.24 -1.98
C PRO A 21 6.70 1.33 -1.96
N THR A 22 7.04 0.78 -0.80
CA THR A 22 8.16 -0.13 -0.58
C THR A 22 7.63 -1.51 -0.18
N ALA A 23 8.36 -2.56 -0.56
CA ALA A 23 7.95 -3.93 -0.28
C ALA A 23 7.72 -4.17 1.22
N GLN A 24 8.61 -3.62 2.06
CA GLN A 24 8.54 -3.76 3.51
C GLN A 24 7.27 -3.09 4.08
N SER A 25 7.01 -1.83 3.75
CA SER A 25 5.83 -1.11 4.26
C SER A 25 4.54 -1.81 3.83
N ILE A 26 4.44 -2.19 2.56
CA ILE A 26 3.28 -2.90 2.00
C ILE A 26 3.05 -4.23 2.72
N LEU A 27 4.11 -5.02 2.92
CA LEU A 27 4.04 -6.31 3.60
C LEU A 27 3.57 -6.16 5.05
N GLU A 28 4.14 -5.21 5.79
CA GLU A 28 3.78 -4.93 7.18
C GLU A 28 2.29 -4.60 7.31
N TRP A 29 1.75 -3.73 6.46
CA TRP A 29 0.34 -3.35 6.50
C TRP A 29 -0.59 -4.49 6.08
N ILE A 30 -0.24 -5.24 5.03
CA ILE A 30 -1.04 -6.39 4.56
C ILE A 30 -1.05 -7.50 5.62
N HIS A 31 0.09 -7.79 6.24
CA HIS A 31 0.19 -8.78 7.32
C HIS A 31 -0.55 -8.32 8.57
N ALA A 32 -0.49 -7.03 8.90
CA ALA A 32 -1.29 -6.42 9.98
C ALA A 32 -2.80 -6.50 9.72
N GLY A 33 -3.20 -6.81 8.48
CA GLY A 33 -4.59 -7.06 8.10
C GLY A 33 -5.31 -5.86 7.52
N ALA A 34 -4.56 -4.91 6.94
CA ALA A 34 -5.13 -3.87 6.11
C ALA A 34 -5.86 -4.49 4.90
N VAL A 35 -7.03 -3.96 4.57
CA VAL A 35 -7.83 -4.40 3.42
C VAL A 35 -7.47 -3.57 2.18
N ALA A 36 -7.12 -2.31 2.38
CA ALA A 36 -6.69 -1.39 1.33
C ALA A 36 -5.56 -0.50 1.86
N LEU A 37 -4.74 0.06 0.98
CA LEU A 37 -3.63 0.95 1.33
C LEU A 37 -3.79 2.27 0.58
N GLY A 38 -3.74 3.39 1.30
CA GLY A 38 -3.72 4.72 0.71
C GLY A 38 -2.30 5.24 0.59
N MET A 39 -1.82 5.39 -0.64
CA MET A 39 -0.51 5.98 -0.96
C MET A 39 -0.69 7.14 -1.93
N GLY A 40 -0.86 8.36 -1.41
CA GLY A 40 -1.06 9.55 -2.22
C GLY A 40 0.25 10.20 -2.65
N SER A 41 0.73 11.14 -1.84
CA SER A 41 1.89 11.99 -2.12
C SER A 41 3.22 11.26 -2.33
N LYS A 42 3.34 10.01 -1.85
CA LYS A 42 4.53 9.17 -2.06
C LYS A 42 4.50 8.41 -3.39
N LEU A 43 3.32 8.18 -3.97
CA LEU A 43 3.15 7.46 -5.23
C LEU A 43 3.09 8.43 -6.42
N ILE A 44 2.33 9.51 -6.28
CA ILE A 44 2.20 10.58 -7.27
C ILE A 44 2.69 11.87 -6.63
N THR A 45 3.92 12.27 -6.96
CA THR A 45 4.50 13.50 -6.43
C THR A 45 4.09 14.71 -7.27
N PRO A 46 3.99 15.92 -6.68
CA PRO A 46 3.69 17.14 -7.43
C PRO A 46 4.68 17.41 -8.57
N GLU A 47 5.94 17.03 -8.40
CA GLU A 47 7.00 17.20 -9.42
C GLU A 47 6.74 16.33 -10.65
N LEU A 48 6.30 15.08 -10.46
CA LEU A 48 5.98 14.18 -11.57
C LEU A 48 4.82 14.71 -12.40
N VAL A 49 3.79 15.26 -11.73
CA VAL A 49 2.65 15.88 -12.40
C VAL A 49 3.05 17.17 -13.10
N LYS A 50 3.85 18.03 -12.45
CA LYS A 50 4.35 19.29 -13.04
C LYS A 50 5.20 19.05 -14.28
N ASN A 51 6.02 17.99 -14.27
CA ASN A 51 6.87 17.60 -15.39
C ASN A 51 6.16 16.73 -16.43
N GLN A 52 4.85 16.50 -16.27
CA GLN A 52 4.05 15.63 -17.16
C GLN A 52 4.68 14.24 -17.37
N ASN A 53 5.39 13.73 -16.35
CA ASN A 53 6.11 12.47 -16.44
C ASN A 53 5.18 11.29 -16.18
N TRP A 54 4.22 11.11 -17.08
CA TRP A 54 3.18 10.08 -16.98
C TRP A 54 3.76 8.66 -17.01
N LYS A 55 4.86 8.47 -17.72
CA LYS A 55 5.54 7.18 -17.82
C LYS A 55 6.12 6.74 -16.47
N GLU A 56 6.82 7.64 -15.78
CA GLU A 56 7.33 7.37 -14.44
C GLU A 56 6.20 7.10 -13.43
N ILE A 57 5.08 7.82 -13.54
CA ILE A 57 3.89 7.56 -12.71
C ILE A 57 3.34 6.15 -12.98
N GLU A 58 3.21 5.77 -14.25
CA GLU A 58 2.76 4.44 -14.65
C GLU A 58 3.68 3.34 -14.12
N ASP A 59 4.99 3.50 -14.29
CA ASP A 59 6.00 2.52 -13.85
C ASP A 59 5.97 2.36 -12.32
N ARG A 60 5.82 3.45 -11.56
CA ARG A 60 5.66 3.43 -10.10
C ARG A 60 4.40 2.69 -9.66
N ILE A 61 3.27 2.96 -10.31
CA ILE A 61 2.00 2.31 -10.01
C ILE A 61 2.12 0.81 -10.32
N ARG A 62 2.68 0.45 -11.47
CA ARG A 62 2.88 -0.94 -11.89
C ARG A 62 3.76 -1.72 -10.91
N ALA A 63 4.87 -1.12 -10.49
CA ALA A 63 5.76 -1.71 -9.49
C ALA A 63 5.05 -1.89 -8.14
N THR A 64 4.31 -0.88 -7.68
CA THR A 64 3.57 -0.92 -6.42
C THR A 64 2.48 -2.00 -6.44
N LEU A 65 1.73 -2.14 -7.54
CA LEU A 65 0.73 -3.20 -7.71
C LEU A 65 1.38 -4.59 -7.68
N ALA A 66 2.53 -4.77 -8.34
CA ALA A 66 3.27 -6.03 -8.31
C ALA A 66 3.70 -6.40 -6.88
N LEU A 67 4.16 -5.42 -6.09
CA LEU A 67 4.50 -5.63 -4.67
C LEU A 67 3.29 -6.01 -3.83
N ILE A 68 2.14 -5.36 -4.03
CA ILE A 68 0.89 -5.69 -3.33
C ILE A 68 0.45 -7.13 -3.65
N GLU A 69 0.49 -7.53 -4.91
CA GLU A 69 0.12 -8.88 -5.32
C GLU A 69 1.09 -9.94 -4.76
N ALA A 70 2.40 -9.65 -4.74
CA ALA A 70 3.38 -10.51 -4.09
C ALA A 70 3.10 -10.66 -2.58
N ALA A 71 2.81 -9.56 -1.88
CA ALA A 71 2.51 -9.56 -0.45
C ALA A 71 1.18 -10.24 -0.09
N LYS A 72 0.17 -10.18 -0.98
CA LYS A 72 -1.07 -10.96 -0.82
C LYS A 72 -0.82 -12.46 -0.96
N LYS A 73 -0.04 -12.87 -1.96
CA LYS A 73 0.34 -14.28 -2.17
C LYS A 73 1.12 -14.84 -0.99
N SER A 74 2.06 -14.08 -0.43
CA SER A 74 2.83 -14.51 0.74
C SER A 74 1.97 -14.72 1.99
N LYS A 75 0.87 -13.97 2.12
CA LYS A 75 -0.08 -14.13 3.23
C LYS A 75 -1.02 -15.32 3.06
N GLN A 76 -1.37 -15.70 1.83
CA GLN A 76 -2.23 -16.86 1.55
C GLN A 76 -1.49 -18.21 1.63
N ALA A 77 -0.16 -18.20 1.50
CA ALA A 77 0.68 -19.40 1.58
C ALA A 77 0.96 -19.87 3.02
N LYS A 78 0.27 -19.32 4.03
CA LYS A 78 0.43 -19.63 5.45
C LYS A 78 -0.94 -19.79 6.10
#